data_AF-A0AAD9N791-F1
#
_entry.id   AF-A0AAD9N791-F1
#
_cell.length_a   1.000
_cell.length_b   1.000
_cell.length_c   1.000
_cell.angle_alpha   90.00
_cell.angle_beta   90.00
_cell.angle_gamma   90.00
#
_symmetry.space_group_name_H-M   'P 1'
#
loop_
_entity.id
_entity.type
_entity.pdbx_description
1 polymer ?
#
loop_
_entity_poly.entity_id
_entity_poly.type
_entity_poly.pdbx_seq_one_letter_code
_entity_poly.pdbx_strand_id
1 'polypeptide(L)'
;MVTMENKQGSDNVSIVSRGTPKSGRTWKSERTKRHSDLIRDKPLKTTWKEKMEIKAKQKLIKVHEKKLKEAKAIEKEEKRKRMELNRKRKLENEKNSEILQSIKNKAKIKRTRKKQLRKLKARK
;
A
#
# COMPACT_ATOMS: atom_id res chain seq x y z
N MET A 1 8.68 -55.52 74.62
CA MET A 1 8.06 -56.16 73.43
C MET A 1 6.88 -55.28 73.04
N VAL A 2 6.74 -54.63 71.89
CA VAL A 2 7.45 -54.60 70.59
C VAL A 2 7.09 -53.23 69.96
N THR A 3 8.06 -52.58 69.32
CA THR A 3 7.89 -51.41 68.45
C THR A 3 7.19 -51.80 67.15
N MET A 4 6.13 -51.10 66.75
CA MET A 4 5.56 -51.22 65.39
C MET A 4 5.94 -49.98 64.59
N GLU A 5 6.97 -50.14 63.76
CA GLU A 5 7.38 -49.22 62.71
C GLU A 5 6.25 -49.06 61.68
N ASN A 6 5.85 -47.81 61.42
CA ASN A 6 4.97 -47.49 60.31
C ASN A 6 5.81 -47.45 59.02
N LYS A 7 5.73 -48.53 58.23
CA LYS A 7 6.36 -48.63 56.91
C LYS A 7 5.79 -47.56 55.97
N GLN A 8 6.67 -46.73 55.41
CA GLN A 8 6.37 -45.93 54.24
C GLN A 8 6.09 -46.85 53.04
N GLY A 9 4.88 -46.77 52.51
CA GLY A 9 4.51 -47.40 51.23
C GLY A 9 5.22 -46.67 50.10
N SER A 10 6.08 -47.40 49.37
CA SER A 10 6.65 -46.96 48.12
C SER A 10 5.67 -47.30 46.99
N ASP A 11 4.96 -46.29 46.50
CA ASP A 11 4.16 -46.42 45.28
C ASP A 11 5.11 -46.54 44.07
N ASN A 12 5.55 -47.76 43.79
CA ASN A 12 6.22 -48.16 42.56
C ASN A 12 5.19 -48.15 41.41
N VAL A 13 4.89 -46.97 40.87
CA VAL A 13 4.24 -46.88 39.57
C VAL A 13 5.28 -47.24 38.51
N SER A 14 5.17 -48.43 37.93
CA SER A 14 6.01 -48.88 36.83
C SER A 14 5.84 -47.96 35.63
N ILE A 15 6.78 -47.04 35.44
CA ILE A 15 6.90 -46.25 34.22
C ILE A 15 7.29 -47.24 33.11
N VAL A 16 6.33 -47.61 32.28
CA VAL A 16 6.58 -48.41 31.07
C VAL A 16 7.53 -47.59 30.18
N SER A 17 8.80 -47.97 30.14
CA SER A 17 9.81 -47.35 29.29
C SER A 17 9.48 -47.64 27.82
N ARG A 18 9.40 -46.59 27.00
CA ARG A 18 9.21 -46.76 25.55
C ARG A 18 10.47 -47.37 24.95
N GLY A 19 10.29 -48.36 24.08
CA GLY A 19 11.40 -48.99 23.36
C GLY A 19 12.09 -48.02 22.41
N THR A 20 13.43 -48.03 22.39
CA THR A 20 14.23 -47.26 21.44
C THR A 20 14.33 -48.01 20.10
N PRO A 21 14.18 -47.33 18.94
CA PRO A 21 14.39 -47.98 17.65
C PRO A 21 15.85 -48.40 17.47
N LYS A 22 16.09 -49.46 16.70
CA LYS A 22 17.44 -50.05 16.48
C LYS A 22 18.48 -49.04 15.96
N SER A 23 18.05 -48.00 15.24
CA SER A 23 18.92 -46.93 14.71
C SER A 23 19.30 -45.87 15.75
N GLY A 24 18.74 -45.90 16.95
CA GLY A 24 18.92 -44.87 17.99
C GLY A 24 18.29 -43.51 17.66
N ARG A 25 17.69 -43.34 16.47
CA ARG A 25 17.16 -42.06 15.99
C ARG A 25 15.65 -42.12 15.85
N THR A 26 14.95 -41.38 16.70
CA THR A 26 13.50 -41.19 16.61
C THR A 26 13.19 -40.08 15.62
N TRP A 27 12.47 -40.39 14.53
CA TRP A 27 12.12 -39.39 13.50
C TRP A 27 11.00 -38.43 13.93
N LYS A 28 10.22 -38.79 14.95
CA LYS A 28 9.20 -37.96 15.61
C LYS A 28 9.67 -37.60 17.00
N SER A 29 9.52 -36.33 17.39
CA SER A 29 9.69 -35.93 18.77
C SER A 29 8.54 -36.46 19.63
N GLU A 30 8.85 -36.83 20.86
CA GLU A 30 7.81 -37.24 21.80
C GLU A 30 6.97 -36.03 22.22
N ARG A 31 5.65 -36.19 22.24
CA ARG A 31 4.77 -35.16 22.77
C ARG A 31 4.81 -35.20 24.30
N THR A 32 5.65 -34.37 24.90
CA THR A 32 5.85 -34.29 26.35
C THR A 32 4.73 -33.54 27.07
N LYS A 33 4.07 -32.60 26.39
CA LYS A 33 3.00 -31.77 26.98
C LYS A 33 1.66 -32.50 26.94
N ARG A 34 0.93 -32.45 28.05
CA ARG A 34 -0.44 -32.98 28.16
C ARG A 34 -1.40 -32.04 27.43
N HIS A 35 -2.53 -32.56 26.95
CA HIS A 35 -3.57 -31.71 26.35
C HIS A 35 -4.17 -30.70 27.34
N SER A 36 -4.06 -30.96 28.64
CA SER A 36 -4.45 -30.06 29.73
C SER A 36 -3.55 -28.83 29.86
N ASP A 37 -2.31 -28.91 29.39
CA ASP A 37 -1.34 -27.81 29.45
C ASP A 37 -1.64 -26.74 28.38
N LEU A 38 -2.58 -27.03 27.48
CA LEU A 38 -3.13 -26.06 26.54
C LEU A 38 -4.12 -25.17 27.29
N ILE A 39 -3.66 -23.99 27.70
CA ILE A 39 -4.51 -22.93 28.22
C ILE A 39 -5.51 -22.55 27.12
N ARG A 40 -6.77 -22.94 27.31
CA ARG A 40 -7.87 -22.52 26.45
C ARG A 40 -8.29 -21.12 26.89
N ASP A 41 -7.62 -20.11 26.34
CA ASP A 41 -8.04 -18.73 26.56
C ASP A 41 -9.51 -18.57 26.15
N LYS A 42 -10.30 -17.88 26.98
CA LYS A 42 -11.64 -17.46 26.58
C LYS A 42 -11.44 -16.63 25.31
N PRO A 43 -12.12 -16.95 24.19
CA PRO A 43 -12.01 -16.10 23.01
C PRO A 43 -12.40 -14.69 23.42
N LEU A 44 -11.65 -13.68 22.99
CA LEU A 44 -11.99 -12.27 23.23
C LEU A 44 -13.31 -11.98 22.52
N LYS A 45 -14.43 -12.23 23.21
CA LYS A 45 -15.77 -11.98 22.72
C LYS A 45 -16.06 -10.50 22.90
N THR A 46 -15.97 -9.75 21.80
CA THR A 46 -16.48 -8.38 21.79
C THR A 46 -18.00 -8.38 21.82
N THR A 47 -18.56 -7.41 22.53
CA THR A 47 -20.02 -7.25 22.61
C THR A 47 -20.57 -6.78 21.26
N TRP A 48 -21.87 -6.99 21.01
CA TRP A 48 -22.50 -6.49 19.78
C TRP A 48 -22.36 -4.98 19.62
N LYS A 49 -22.46 -4.24 20.73
CA LYS A 49 -22.29 -2.78 20.76
C LYS A 49 -20.90 -2.36 20.26
N GLU A 50 -19.84 -3.00 20.77
CA GLU A 50 -18.47 -2.74 20.32
C GLU A 50 -18.28 -3.04 18.83
N LYS A 51 -18.86 -4.15 18.34
CA LYS A 51 -18.82 -4.48 16.91
C LYS A 51 -19.50 -3.40 16.05
N MET A 52 -20.64 -2.87 16.51
CA MET A 52 -21.36 -1.80 15.82
C MET A 52 -20.58 -0.48 15.83
N GLU A 53 -19.92 -0.14 16.93
CA GLU A 53 -19.05 1.04 17.02
C GLU A 53 -17.84 0.92 16.07
N ILE A 54 -17.19 -0.25 16.02
CA ILE A 54 -16.09 -0.50 15.08
C ILE A 54 -16.57 -0.37 13.64
N LYS A 55 -17.73 -0.94 13.31
CA LYS A 55 -18.33 -0.83 11.97
C LYS A 55 -18.64 0.62 11.59
N ALA A 56 -19.15 1.42 12.53
CA ALA A 56 -19.41 2.83 12.33
C ALA A 56 -18.10 3.62 12.08
N LYS A 57 -17.07 3.39 12.90
CA LYS A 57 -15.74 3.99 12.72
C LYS A 57 -15.13 3.64 11.36
N GLN A 58 -15.20 2.37 10.96
CA GLN A 58 -14.73 1.92 9.65
C GLN A 58 -15.47 2.60 8.50
N LYS A 59 -16.80 2.77 8.63
CA LYS A 59 -17.60 3.49 7.61
C LYS A 59 -17.15 4.95 7.47
N LEU A 60 -16.91 5.63 8.60
CA LEU A 60 -16.44 7.03 8.60
C LEU A 60 -15.07 7.15 7.94
N ILE A 61 -14.13 6.27 8.27
CA ILE A 61 -12.79 6.24 7.66
C ILE A 61 -12.88 6.05 6.14
N LYS A 62 -13.69 5.09 5.68
CA LYS A 62 -13.88 4.83 4.24
C LYS A 62 -14.48 6.03 3.49
N VAL A 63 -15.46 6.71 4.09
CA VAL A 63 -16.04 7.94 3.50
C VAL A 63 -14.98 9.03 3.40
N HIS A 64 -14.18 9.21 4.45
CA HIS A 64 -13.10 10.20 4.45
C HIS A 64 -12.03 9.88 3.40
N GLU A 65 -11.59 8.63 3.31
CA GLU A 65 -10.64 8.17 2.30
C GLU A 65 -11.16 8.42 0.87
N LYS A 66 -12.45 8.13 0.63
CA LYS A 66 -13.09 8.37 -0.66
C LYS A 66 -13.07 9.86 -1.03
N LYS A 67 -13.42 10.74 -0.10
CA LYS A 67 -13.37 12.21 -0.30
C LYS A 67 -11.96 12.69 -0.66
N LEU A 68 -10.93 12.17 0.01
CA LEU A 68 -9.53 12.52 -0.30
C LEU A 68 -9.11 12.06 -1.69
N LYS A 69 -9.52 10.86 -2.10
CA LYS A 69 -9.24 10.34 -3.45
C LYS A 69 -9.94 11.17 -4.53
N GLU A 70 -11.21 11.50 -4.31
CA GLU A 70 -11.99 12.35 -5.22
C GLU A 70 -11.37 13.73 -5.38
N ALA A 71 -10.98 14.39 -4.28
CA ALA A 71 -10.31 15.69 -4.33
C ALA A 71 -9.01 15.64 -5.16
N LYS A 72 -8.16 14.63 -4.95
CA LYS A 72 -6.93 14.42 -5.73
C LYS A 72 -7.21 14.15 -7.21
N ALA A 73 -8.28 13.42 -7.53
CA ALA A 73 -8.67 13.13 -8.90
C ALA A 73 -9.14 14.41 -9.62
N ILE A 74 -9.96 15.23 -8.97
CA ILE A 74 -10.43 16.52 -9.49
C ILE A 74 -9.25 17.44 -9.80
N GLU A 75 -8.31 17.61 -8.86
CA GLU A 75 -7.12 18.43 -9.06
C GLU A 75 -6.30 17.97 -10.27
N LYS A 76 -6.11 16.65 -10.41
CA LYS A 76 -5.37 16.08 -11.55
C LYS A 76 -6.10 16.31 -12.88
N GLU A 77 -7.42 16.18 -12.90
CA GLU A 77 -8.23 16.45 -14.10
C GLU A 77 -8.20 17.92 -14.49
N GLU A 78 -8.31 18.84 -13.53
CA GLU A 78 -8.21 20.28 -13.77
C GLU A 78 -6.84 20.66 -14.36
N LYS A 79 -5.76 20.11 -13.79
CA LYS A 79 -4.41 20.29 -14.34
C LYS A 79 -4.32 19.74 -15.75
N ARG A 80 -4.90 18.57 -16.03
CA ARG A 80 -4.93 17.98 -17.39
C ARG A 80 -5.69 18.87 -18.36
N LYS A 81 -6.89 19.34 -17.99
CA LYS A 81 -7.72 20.26 -18.79
C LYS A 81 -6.96 21.55 -19.09
N ARG A 82 -6.33 22.16 -18.07
CA ARG A 82 -5.49 23.35 -18.24
C ARG A 82 -4.33 23.13 -19.21
N MET A 83 -3.62 22.01 -19.09
CA MET A 83 -2.51 21.68 -20.00
C MET A 83 -3.00 21.47 -21.43
N GLU A 84 -4.15 20.83 -21.62
CA GLU A 84 -4.76 20.64 -22.93
C GLU A 84 -5.19 21.98 -23.55
N LEU A 85 -5.83 22.86 -22.79
CA LEU A 85 -6.19 24.21 -23.24
C LEU A 85 -4.96 25.02 -23.64
N ASN A 86 -3.91 25.00 -22.81
CA ASN A 86 -2.64 25.67 -23.12
C ASN A 86 -1.99 25.10 -24.39
N ARG A 87 -2.04 23.77 -24.59
CA ARG A 87 -1.54 23.13 -25.80
C ARG A 87 -2.33 23.55 -27.03
N LYS A 88 -3.67 23.57 -26.95
CA LYS A 88 -4.55 24.05 -28.02
C LYS A 88 -4.25 25.50 -28.39
N ARG A 89 -4.16 26.38 -27.38
CA ARG A 89 -3.79 27.79 -27.58
C ARG A 89 -2.39 27.94 -28.21
N LYS A 90 -1.43 27.12 -27.81
CA LYS A 90 -0.09 27.12 -28.42
C LYS A 90 -0.14 26.70 -29.88
N LEU A 91 -0.86 25.63 -30.21
CA LEU A 91 -1.03 25.17 -31.59
C LEU A 91 -1.76 26.20 -32.45
N GLU A 92 -2.77 26.87 -31.91
CA GLU A 92 -3.48 27.96 -32.59
C GLU A 92 -2.57 29.18 -32.80
N ASN A 93 -1.78 29.56 -31.80
CA ASN A 93 -0.77 30.62 -31.94
C ASN A 93 0.33 30.24 -32.93
N GLU A 94 0.76 28.98 -32.97
CA GLU A 94 1.70 28.46 -33.97
C GLU A 94 1.08 28.56 -35.36
N LYS A 95 -0.17 28.13 -35.57
CA LYS A 95 -0.90 28.33 -36.83
C LYS A 95 -1.05 29.81 -37.17
N ASN A 96 -1.40 30.67 -36.22
CA ASN A 96 -1.59 32.10 -36.43
C ASN A 96 -0.28 32.86 -36.63
N SER A 97 0.85 32.35 -36.13
CA SER A 97 2.19 32.89 -36.42
C SER A 97 2.78 32.33 -37.71
N GLU A 98 2.38 31.12 -38.09
CA GLU A 98 2.59 30.56 -39.42
C GLU A 98 1.78 31.34 -40.46
N ILE A 99 0.56 31.76 -40.09
CA ILE A 99 -0.26 32.78 -40.76
C ILE A 99 0.34 34.17 -40.47
N LEU A 100 1.45 34.48 -41.15
CA LEU A 100 1.88 35.81 -41.63
C LEU A 100 3.09 36.48 -40.97
N GLN A 101 4.00 36.96 -41.83
CA GLN A 101 3.93 38.31 -42.40
C GLN A 101 4.28 38.27 -43.90
N SER A 102 3.31 38.47 -44.82
CA SER A 102 3.64 38.70 -46.24
C SER A 102 4.33 40.06 -46.36
N ILE A 103 5.64 40.09 -46.63
CA ILE A 103 6.36 41.35 -46.77
C ILE A 103 6.05 41.96 -48.14
N LYS A 104 4.99 42.77 -48.21
CA LYS A 104 4.58 43.46 -49.43
C LYS A 104 5.61 44.50 -49.90
N ASN A 105 6.37 45.10 -48.97
CA ASN A 105 7.36 46.14 -49.28
C ASN A 105 8.81 45.68 -48.98
N LYS A 106 9.58 45.42 -50.05
CA LYS A 106 10.98 44.96 -50.00
C LYS A 106 11.95 45.97 -49.39
N ALA A 107 11.64 47.27 -49.43
CA ALA A 107 12.50 48.32 -48.87
C ALA A 107 12.59 48.25 -47.34
N LYS A 108 11.56 47.75 -46.65
CA LYS A 108 11.59 47.55 -45.19
C LYS A 108 12.61 46.49 -44.75
N ILE A 109 12.80 45.43 -45.54
CA ILE A 109 13.82 44.40 -45.27
C ILE A 109 15.21 45.02 -45.26
N LYS A 110 15.50 45.87 -46.26
CA LYS A 110 16.81 46.52 -46.40
C LYS A 110 17.10 47.56 -45.31
N ARG A 111 16.06 48.09 -44.64
CA ARG A 111 16.20 49.13 -43.59
C ARG A 111 16.33 48.56 -42.17
N THR A 112 15.99 47.29 -41.97
CA THR A 112 16.04 46.65 -40.64
C THR A 112 17.41 46.06 -40.34
N ARG A 113 17.78 45.99 -39.05
CA ARG A 113 19.09 45.50 -38.62
C ARG A 113 19.21 43.99 -38.92
N LYS A 114 20.37 43.55 -39.43
CA LYS A 114 20.66 42.12 -39.73
C LYS A 114 20.28 41.14 -38.61
N LYS A 115 20.43 41.52 -37.33
CA LYS A 115 20.03 40.69 -36.18
C LYS A 115 18.52 40.44 -36.09
N GLN A 116 17.69 41.41 -36.48
CA GLN A 116 16.22 41.28 -36.47
C GLN A 116 15.71 40.43 -37.63
N LEU A 117 16.34 40.54 -38.81
CA LEU A 117 16.06 39.71 -39.98
C LEU A 117 16.28 38.20 -39.72
N ARG A 118 17.22 37.83 -38.84
CA ARG A 118 17.47 36.42 -38.48
C ARG A 118 16.29 35.74 -37.76
N LYS A 119 15.41 36.52 -37.13
CA LYS A 119 14.18 36.00 -36.48
C LYS A 119 13.04 35.81 -37.49
N LEU A 120 13.09 36.48 -38.63
CA LEU A 120 12.13 36.33 -39.72
C LEU A 120 12.53 35.09 -40.53
N LYS A 121 11.93 33.93 -40.20
CA LYS A 121 12.16 32.68 -40.92
C LYS A 121 11.55 32.83 -42.33
N ALA A 122 12.39 32.91 -43.36
CA ALA A 122 11.90 32.92 -44.73
C ALA A 122 11.35 31.53 -45.11
N ARG A 123 10.06 31.45 -45.45
CA ARG A 123 9.47 30.32 -46.18
C ARG A 123 9.20 30.81 -47.61
N LYS A 124 9.75 30.10 -48.59
CA LYS A 124 9.37 30.28 -50.00
C LYS A 124 7.95 29.76 -50.23
#